data_AF-A0A853ICP3-F1
#
_entry.id   AF-A0A853ICP3-F1
#
_cell.length_a   1.000
_cell.length_b   1.000
_cell.length_c   1.000
_cell.angle_alpha   90.00
_cell.angle_beta   90.00
_cell.angle_gamma   90.00
#
_symmetry.space_group_name_H-M   'P 1'
#
loop_
_entity.id
_entity.type
_entity.pdbx_description
1 polymer ?
#
loop_
_entity_poly.entity_id
_entity_poly.type
_entity_poly.pdbx_seq_one_letter_code
_entity_poly.pdbx_strand_id
1 'polypeptide(L)'
;MKKIAAALMASCVISLSHADKVVRLDRYTLQKAEPTADQQHLLSVMVNMRFPSQVKTVGDALEWVLMRSGYRLEQPSEHNPYLFSLYSLKLPSIHRRIGPATLEDVLNVLAGDGYQLAINPVIREIGYTIKPDFKRFIDKNTLAKAKVSWSLRRKMPVAIVESGTIPIKQGYTPHSRHYLVNAGDSLSKIAERYVRSFLSLDQVQVAIYQANPMAFYSKNLNNLRPGVTLSIPSVAVIEQHTKGQAKKIVKEHFALWRNANKTNQG
;
A
#
# COMPACT_ATOMS: atom_id res chain seq x y z
N MET A 1 -42.15 24.36 -53.77
CA MET A 1 -41.63 25.06 -52.58
C MET A 1 -42.21 24.40 -51.34
N LYS A 2 -41.35 23.87 -50.46
CA LYS A 2 -41.69 23.05 -49.28
C LYS A 2 -41.94 23.94 -48.04
N LYS A 3 -42.96 23.64 -47.21
CA LYS A 3 -43.13 24.17 -45.84
C LYS A 3 -43.73 23.04 -44.97
N ILE A 4 -42.88 22.16 -44.42
CA ILE A 4 -42.49 22.01 -43.00
C ILE A 4 -43.67 21.81 -42.04
N ALA A 5 -43.94 20.55 -41.71
CA ALA A 5 -44.55 20.13 -40.46
C ALA A 5 -43.41 19.81 -39.46
N ALA A 6 -43.44 20.38 -38.27
CA ALA A 6 -42.51 20.05 -37.19
C ALA A 6 -43.30 19.37 -36.07
N ALA A 7 -43.14 18.06 -35.97
CA ALA A 7 -43.69 17.23 -34.91
C ALA A 7 -42.82 17.36 -33.65
N LEU A 8 -43.48 17.53 -32.50
CA LEU A 8 -42.86 17.38 -31.18
C LEU A 8 -42.26 15.97 -31.06
N MET A 9 -40.94 15.88 -30.93
CA MET A 9 -40.28 14.70 -30.42
C MET A 9 -39.84 14.98 -28.99
N ALA A 10 -40.59 14.42 -28.05
CA ALA A 10 -40.20 14.29 -26.65
C ALA A 10 -38.88 13.52 -26.61
N SER A 11 -37.78 14.22 -26.32
CA SER A 11 -36.49 13.58 -26.07
C SER A 11 -36.59 12.90 -24.70
N CYS A 12 -36.82 11.60 -24.72
CA CYS A 12 -36.69 10.72 -23.58
C CYS A 12 -35.24 10.81 -23.10
N VAL A 13 -35.02 11.53 -21.99
CA VAL A 13 -33.74 11.55 -21.30
C VAL A 13 -33.58 10.17 -20.68
N ILE A 14 -32.89 9.27 -21.39
CA ILE A 14 -32.50 7.98 -20.83
C ILE A 14 -31.48 8.31 -19.74
N SER A 15 -31.97 8.43 -18.51
CA SER A 15 -31.12 8.40 -17.33
C SER A 15 -30.46 7.02 -17.34
N LEU A 16 -29.19 6.94 -17.73
CA LEU A 16 -28.36 5.76 -17.50
C LEU A 16 -28.25 5.61 -15.98
N SER A 17 -29.19 4.85 -15.41
CA SER A 17 -29.05 4.32 -14.06
C SER A 17 -27.77 3.48 -14.06
N HIS A 18 -26.74 3.94 -13.33
CA HIS A 18 -25.64 3.09 -12.97
C HIS A 18 -26.22 2.02 -12.06
N ALA A 19 -26.57 0.86 -12.61
CA ALA A 19 -26.94 -0.29 -11.83
C ALA A 19 -25.81 -0.54 -10.82
N ASP A 20 -26.08 -0.33 -9.54
CA ASP A 20 -25.15 -0.60 -8.45
C ASP A 20 -24.71 -2.07 -8.58
N LYS A 21 -23.52 -2.29 -9.15
CA LYS A 21 -22.96 -3.63 -9.28
C LYS A 21 -22.51 -4.05 -7.89
N VAL A 22 -23.38 -4.75 -7.17
CA VAL A 22 -23.07 -5.30 -5.86
C VAL A 22 -22.52 -6.70 -6.04
N VAL A 23 -21.27 -6.93 -5.62
CA VAL A 23 -20.69 -8.28 -5.56
C VAL A 23 -21.02 -8.87 -4.19
N ARG A 24 -21.75 -9.97 -4.22
CA ARG A 24 -22.07 -10.75 -3.03
C ARG A 24 -20.85 -11.59 -2.66
N LEU A 25 -20.13 -11.17 -1.62
CA LEU A 25 -18.94 -11.87 -1.13
C LEU A 25 -19.31 -13.13 -0.33
N ASP A 26 -20.50 -13.15 0.28
CA ASP A 26 -21.07 -14.30 0.99
C ASP A 26 -22.62 -14.16 1.12
N ARG A 27 -23.31 -15.15 1.71
CA ARG A 27 -24.78 -15.18 1.89
C ARG A 27 -25.35 -13.94 2.60
N TYR A 28 -24.57 -13.20 3.37
CA TYR A 28 -25.03 -11.99 4.06
C TYR A 28 -24.18 -10.74 3.79
N THR A 29 -23.14 -10.82 2.96
CA THR A 29 -22.24 -9.69 2.71
C THR A 29 -22.33 -9.23 1.27
N LEU A 30 -22.88 -8.03 1.10
CA LEU A 30 -22.94 -7.30 -0.15
C LEU A 30 -21.85 -6.23 -0.13
N GLN A 31 -20.88 -6.34 -1.05
CA GLN A 31 -19.89 -5.30 -1.27
C GLN A 31 -20.23 -4.59 -2.58
N LYS A 32 -20.38 -3.27 -2.51
CA LYS A 32 -20.48 -2.45 -3.71
C LYS A 32 -19.18 -2.62 -4.51
N ALA A 33 -19.27 -3.06 -5.76
CA ALA A 33 -18.11 -3.31 -6.62
C ALA A 33 -17.58 -2.00 -7.18
N GLU A 34 -17.05 -1.17 -6.29
CA GLU A 34 -16.36 0.07 -6.61
C GLU A 34 -14.85 -0.14 -6.51
N PRO A 35 -14.05 0.51 -7.36
CA PRO A 35 -12.61 0.57 -7.17
C PRO A 35 -12.28 1.10 -5.77
N THR A 36 -11.31 0.49 -5.08
CA THR A 36 -10.86 0.99 -3.78
C THR A 36 -10.23 2.38 -3.91
N ALA A 37 -10.20 3.15 -2.82
CA ALA A 37 -9.54 4.47 -2.81
C ALA A 37 -8.09 4.38 -3.32
N ASP A 38 -7.35 3.33 -2.95
CA ASP A 38 -5.98 3.07 -3.42
C ASP A 38 -5.90 2.73 -4.92
N GLN A 39 -6.95 2.10 -5.47
CA GLN A 39 -7.06 1.83 -6.91
C GLN A 39 -7.39 3.10 -7.72
N GLN A 40 -8.02 4.09 -7.07
CA GLN A 40 -8.30 5.41 -7.65
C GLN A 40 -7.11 6.36 -7.49
N HIS A 41 -6.41 6.30 -6.34
CA HIS A 41 -5.29 7.14 -5.97
C HIS A 41 -4.01 6.31 -5.83
N LEU A 42 -3.41 5.96 -6.96
CA LEU A 42 -2.27 5.03 -7.06
C LEU A 42 -1.03 5.47 -6.26
N LEU A 43 -0.87 6.76 -5.94
CA LEU A 43 0.24 7.29 -5.14
C LEU A 43 0.00 7.21 -3.62
N SER A 44 -1.24 7.01 -3.18
CA SER A 44 -1.57 6.86 -1.76
C SER A 44 -1.39 5.42 -1.26
N VAL A 45 -1.01 4.50 -2.15
CA VAL A 45 -0.75 3.10 -1.81
C VAL A 45 0.34 3.01 -0.76
N MET A 46 0.06 2.32 0.35
CA MET A 46 1.04 2.06 1.40
C MET A 46 2.12 1.09 0.93
N VAL A 47 3.37 1.51 1.07
CA VAL A 47 4.56 0.76 0.67
C VAL A 47 5.54 0.50 1.80
N ASN A 48 6.25 -0.61 1.69
CA ASN A 48 7.37 -0.99 2.54
C ASN A 48 8.46 -1.61 1.66
N MET A 49 9.55 -0.88 1.44
CA MET A 49 10.54 -1.16 0.41
C MET A 49 11.92 -1.43 1.01
N ARG A 50 12.61 -2.41 0.44
CA ARG A 50 14.02 -2.67 0.68
C ARG A 50 14.78 -2.64 -0.64
N PHE A 51 15.70 -1.69 -0.77
CA PHE A 51 16.49 -1.53 -1.99
C PHE A 51 17.64 -2.55 -2.02
N PRO A 52 17.80 -3.32 -3.11
CA PRO A 52 18.93 -4.21 -3.26
C PRO A 52 20.25 -3.43 -3.37
N SER A 53 21.37 -4.13 -3.15
CA SER A 53 22.70 -3.52 -3.16
C SER A 53 23.06 -2.86 -4.50
N GLN A 54 22.45 -3.30 -5.60
CA GLN A 54 22.57 -2.74 -6.94
C GLN A 54 21.99 -1.32 -7.08
N VAL A 55 21.01 -0.94 -6.25
CA VAL A 55 20.49 0.44 -6.21
C VAL A 55 21.54 1.30 -5.52
N LYS A 56 22.17 2.20 -6.29
CA LYS A 56 23.28 3.04 -5.83
C LYS A 56 22.89 4.50 -5.69
N THR A 57 22.02 4.98 -6.56
CA THR A 57 21.64 6.39 -6.64
C THR A 57 20.18 6.61 -6.26
N VAL A 58 19.83 7.87 -5.99
CA VAL A 58 18.44 8.31 -5.81
C VAL A 58 17.65 8.06 -7.09
N GLY A 59 18.22 8.31 -8.27
CA GLY A 59 17.58 7.98 -9.54
C GLY A 59 17.25 6.50 -9.68
N ASP A 60 18.20 5.61 -9.34
CA ASP A 60 17.96 4.16 -9.34
C ASP A 60 16.84 3.78 -8.37
N ALA A 61 16.79 4.41 -7.19
CA ALA A 61 15.78 4.14 -6.18
C ALA A 61 14.39 4.60 -6.64
N LEU A 62 14.30 5.77 -7.28
CA LEU A 62 13.06 6.29 -7.86
C LEU A 62 12.55 5.41 -9.00
N GLU A 63 13.43 5.00 -9.93
CA GLU A 63 13.07 4.04 -10.98
C GLU A 63 12.55 2.73 -10.35
N TRP A 64 13.24 2.21 -9.34
CA TRP A 64 12.86 0.99 -8.62
C TRP A 64 11.49 1.08 -7.96
N VAL A 65 11.22 2.18 -7.24
CA VAL A 65 9.94 2.47 -6.57
C VAL A 65 8.78 2.47 -7.56
N LEU A 66 9.00 3.06 -8.75
CA LEU A 66 7.95 3.27 -9.73
C LEU A 66 7.67 2.04 -10.61
N MET A 67 8.58 1.06 -10.70
CA MET A 67 8.50 -0.09 -11.63
C MET A 67 7.14 -0.80 -11.67
N ARG A 68 6.43 -0.92 -10.54
CA ARG A 68 5.13 -1.62 -10.43
C ARG A 68 3.95 -0.71 -10.13
N SER A 69 4.19 0.60 -10.08
CA SER A 69 3.18 1.61 -9.76
C SER A 69 2.31 2.00 -10.97
N GLY A 70 2.76 1.68 -12.18
CA GLY A 70 2.15 2.18 -13.42
C GLY A 70 2.56 3.61 -13.79
N TYR A 71 3.38 4.26 -12.97
CA TYR A 71 4.05 5.52 -13.30
C TYR A 71 5.44 5.27 -13.88
N ARG A 72 5.90 6.21 -14.70
CA ARG A 72 7.26 6.29 -15.25
C ARG A 72 8.01 7.45 -14.60
N LEU A 73 9.33 7.33 -14.49
CA LEU A 73 10.18 8.42 -14.03
C LEU A 73 10.54 9.34 -15.20
N GLU A 74 10.27 10.64 -15.04
CA GLU A 74 10.70 11.70 -15.96
C GLU A 74 12.20 11.61 -16.14
N GLN A 75 12.65 11.51 -17.40
CA GLN A 75 14.08 11.47 -17.70
C GLN A 75 14.66 12.90 -17.68
N PRO A 76 15.85 13.11 -17.10
CA PRO A 76 16.52 14.41 -17.14
C PRO A 76 16.73 14.88 -18.58
N SER A 77 16.45 16.15 -18.83
CA SER A 77 16.56 16.77 -20.16
C SER A 77 17.08 18.20 -20.06
N GLU A 78 17.35 18.84 -21.19
CA GLU A 78 17.75 20.26 -21.23
C GLU A 78 16.66 21.19 -20.70
N HIS A 79 15.38 20.80 -20.78
CA HIS A 79 14.26 21.57 -20.24
C HIS A 79 14.18 21.50 -18.71
N ASN A 80 14.71 20.43 -18.10
CA ASN A 80 14.77 20.25 -16.66
C ASN A 80 16.13 19.65 -16.23
N PRO A 81 17.22 20.45 -16.28
CA PRO A 81 18.57 19.95 -16.02
C PRO A 81 18.80 19.61 -14.55
N TYR A 82 17.99 20.14 -13.63
CA TYR A 82 18.15 19.90 -12.18
C TYR A 82 17.91 18.45 -11.78
N LEU A 83 17.21 17.67 -12.60
CA LEU A 83 17.03 16.23 -12.39
C LEU A 83 18.34 15.45 -12.50
N PHE A 84 19.30 15.90 -13.33
CA PHE A 84 20.62 15.26 -13.39
C PHE A 84 21.28 15.29 -12.01
N SER A 85 21.19 16.42 -11.31
CA SER A 85 21.73 16.58 -9.96
C SER A 85 21.05 15.63 -8.97
N LEU A 86 19.71 15.63 -8.91
CA LEU A 86 18.96 14.78 -7.99
C LEU A 86 19.25 13.30 -8.22
N TYR A 87 19.12 12.84 -9.46
CA TYR A 87 19.19 11.43 -9.77
C TYR A 87 20.60 10.85 -9.63
N SER A 88 21.62 11.70 -9.70
CA SER A 88 23.02 11.29 -9.50
C SER A 88 23.43 11.22 -8.02
N LEU A 89 22.59 11.69 -7.09
CA LEU A 89 22.89 11.60 -5.65
C LEU A 89 22.99 10.14 -5.21
N LYS A 90 23.94 9.82 -4.33
CA LYS A 90 24.05 8.48 -3.74
C LYS A 90 22.87 8.22 -2.82
N LEU A 91 22.31 7.01 -2.88
CA LEU A 91 21.26 6.57 -1.96
C LEU A 91 21.84 6.42 -0.54
N PRO A 92 21.37 7.18 0.45
CA PRO A 92 21.81 7.04 1.84
C PRO A 92 21.52 5.65 2.39
N SER A 93 22.37 5.15 3.30
CA SER A 93 22.22 3.82 3.89
C SER A 93 20.89 3.66 4.63
N ILE A 94 20.42 4.71 5.32
CA ILE A 94 19.13 4.71 6.02
C ILE A 94 17.95 4.57 5.04
N HIS A 95 18.06 5.15 3.84
CA HIS A 95 17.06 5.04 2.79
C HIS A 95 17.08 3.69 2.06
N ARG A 96 17.98 2.75 2.40
CA ARG A 96 17.92 1.38 1.84
C ARG A 96 16.73 0.58 2.35
N ARG A 97 16.07 1.03 3.42
CA ARG A 97 14.80 0.51 3.92
C ARG A 97 13.88 1.69 4.19
N ILE A 98 12.74 1.74 3.51
CA ILE A 98 11.76 2.82 3.66
C ILE A 98 10.36 2.23 3.83
N GLY A 99 9.61 2.75 4.80
CA GLY A 99 8.23 2.39 5.09
C GLY A 99 8.04 1.85 6.50
N PRO A 100 6.78 1.59 6.92
CA PRO A 100 5.54 1.75 6.16
C PRO A 100 5.20 3.24 5.92
N ALA A 101 5.00 3.62 4.65
CA ALA A 101 4.68 4.99 4.22
C ALA A 101 3.92 4.95 2.89
N THR A 102 3.25 6.04 2.49
CA THR A 102 2.60 6.07 1.16
C THR A 102 3.64 6.12 0.04
N LEU A 103 3.29 5.66 -1.15
CA LEU A 103 4.16 5.77 -2.33
C LEU A 103 4.59 7.22 -2.56
N GLU A 104 3.68 8.17 -2.39
CA GLU A 104 3.97 9.61 -2.42
C GLU A 104 5.01 10.05 -1.38
N ASP A 105 4.84 9.65 -0.11
CA ASP A 105 5.80 9.96 0.96
C ASP A 105 7.18 9.40 0.65
N VAL A 106 7.26 8.16 0.14
CA VAL A 106 8.54 7.55 -0.25
C VAL A 106 9.22 8.34 -1.37
N LEU A 107 8.46 8.78 -2.37
CA LEU A 107 8.98 9.62 -3.46
C LEU A 107 9.52 10.96 -2.92
N ASN A 108 8.76 11.61 -2.02
CA ASN A 108 9.20 12.85 -1.37
C ASN A 108 10.45 12.66 -0.50
N VAL A 109 10.52 11.58 0.29
CA VAL A 109 11.69 11.26 1.15
C VAL A 109 12.93 11.01 0.30
N LEU A 110 12.81 10.30 -0.82
CA LEU A 110 13.94 10.05 -1.72
C LEU A 110 14.42 11.32 -2.41
N ALA A 111 13.51 12.22 -2.78
CA ALA A 111 13.86 13.48 -3.42
C ALA A 111 14.46 14.51 -2.46
N GLY A 112 14.00 14.51 -1.21
CA GLY A 112 14.40 15.44 -0.17
C GLY A 112 13.79 16.84 -0.33
N ASP A 113 13.98 17.67 0.69
CA ASP A 113 13.27 18.95 0.83
C ASP A 113 13.58 20.00 -0.24
N GLY A 114 14.70 19.87 -0.95
CA GLY A 114 15.09 20.80 -2.02
C GLY A 114 14.26 20.67 -3.30
N TYR A 115 13.50 19.59 -3.43
CA TYR A 115 12.70 19.28 -4.61
C TYR A 115 11.22 19.18 -4.25
N GLN A 116 10.37 19.40 -5.25
CA GLN A 116 8.93 19.23 -5.17
C GLN A 116 8.49 18.20 -6.20
N LEU A 117 7.67 17.25 -5.78
CA LEU A 117 7.11 16.21 -6.64
C LEU A 117 6.22 16.84 -7.72
N ALA A 118 6.48 16.51 -8.98
CA ALA A 118 5.68 16.92 -10.12
C ALA A 118 5.03 15.67 -10.73
N ILE A 119 3.69 15.70 -10.90
CA ILE A 119 2.93 14.54 -11.38
C ILE A 119 2.27 14.92 -12.69
N ASN A 120 2.54 14.15 -13.75
CA ASN A 120 1.76 14.21 -14.98
C ASN A 120 0.76 13.03 -14.99
N PRO A 121 -0.53 13.27 -14.64
CA PRO A 121 -1.51 12.20 -14.53
C PRO A 121 -1.92 11.62 -15.89
N VAL A 122 -1.76 12.38 -16.99
CA VAL A 122 -2.21 11.98 -18.34
C VAL A 122 -1.29 10.90 -18.90
N ILE A 123 0.02 11.10 -18.83
CA ILE A 123 1.02 10.13 -19.32
C ILE A 123 1.61 9.25 -18.21
N ARG A 124 1.10 9.43 -16.97
CA ARG A 124 1.57 8.78 -15.74
C ARG A 124 3.08 8.87 -15.60
N GLU A 125 3.54 10.09 -15.47
CA GLU A 125 4.95 10.40 -15.26
C GLU A 125 5.14 11.13 -13.94
N ILE A 126 6.20 10.77 -13.23
CA ILE A 126 6.64 11.37 -11.99
C ILE A 126 7.96 12.08 -12.26
N GLY A 127 8.02 13.35 -11.92
CA GLY A 127 9.16 14.21 -12.06
C GLY A 127 9.40 15.05 -10.81
N TYR A 128 10.35 15.97 -10.90
CA TYR A 128 10.66 16.89 -9.81
C TYR A 128 11.01 18.27 -10.32
N THR A 129 10.58 19.28 -9.56
CA THR A 129 10.99 20.66 -9.75
C THR A 129 11.82 21.11 -8.55
N ILE A 130 12.97 21.74 -8.79
CA ILE A 130 13.75 22.33 -7.70
C ILE A 130 13.01 23.52 -7.10
N LYS A 131 12.91 23.56 -5.77
CA LYS A 131 12.31 24.71 -5.06
C LYS A 131 13.16 25.96 -5.30
N PRO A 132 12.55 27.14 -5.55
CA PRO A 132 13.28 28.37 -5.90
C PRO A 132 14.43 28.70 -4.93
N ASP A 133 14.21 28.57 -3.63
CA ASP A 133 15.18 28.89 -2.57
C ASP A 133 16.45 28.02 -2.60
N PHE A 134 16.35 26.85 -3.24
CA PHE A 134 17.43 25.87 -3.31
C PHE A 134 18.24 25.96 -4.60
N LYS A 135 17.78 26.71 -5.62
CA LYS A 135 18.48 26.86 -6.90
C LYS A 135 19.91 27.37 -6.75
N ARG A 136 20.15 28.22 -5.75
CA ARG A 136 21.48 28.78 -5.44
C ARG A 136 22.53 27.73 -5.04
N PHE A 137 22.11 26.55 -4.59
CA PHE A 137 23.03 25.49 -4.17
C PHE A 137 23.51 24.61 -5.34
N ILE A 138 23.02 24.83 -6.55
CA ILE A 138 23.38 24.03 -7.73
C ILE A 138 23.94 24.95 -8.82
N ASP A 139 25.26 24.85 -9.03
CA ASP A 139 25.95 25.57 -10.10
C ASP A 139 26.02 24.77 -11.41
N LYS A 140 26.45 25.45 -12.48
CA LYS A 140 26.58 24.85 -13.82
C LYS A 140 27.59 23.69 -13.87
N ASN A 141 28.67 23.76 -13.09
CA ASN A 141 29.70 22.73 -13.07
C ASN A 141 29.18 21.44 -12.43
N THR A 142 28.40 21.58 -11.36
CA THR A 142 27.73 20.49 -10.65
C THR A 142 26.72 19.80 -11.56
N LEU A 143 25.92 20.56 -12.31
CA LEU A 143 25.01 20.01 -13.32
C LEU A 143 25.76 19.26 -14.42
N ALA A 144 26.87 19.80 -14.92
CA ALA A 144 27.67 19.13 -15.95
C ALA A 144 28.24 17.79 -15.45
N LYS A 145 28.79 17.76 -14.23
CA LYS A 145 29.29 16.52 -13.58
C LYS A 145 28.18 15.50 -13.36
N ALA A 146 27.02 15.96 -12.92
CA ALA A 146 25.86 15.11 -12.69
C ALA A 146 25.32 14.54 -14.00
N LYS A 147 25.28 15.34 -15.07
CA LYS A 147 24.89 14.89 -16.42
C LYS A 147 25.80 13.76 -16.91
N VAL A 148 27.11 13.93 -16.80
CA VAL A 148 28.08 12.89 -17.17
C VAL A 148 27.87 11.62 -16.32
N SER A 149 27.69 11.77 -15.01
CA SER A 149 27.48 10.65 -14.08
C SER A 149 26.22 9.85 -14.42
N TRP A 150 25.11 10.55 -14.70
CA TRP A 150 23.84 9.95 -15.10
C TRP A 150 23.90 9.22 -16.45
N SER A 151 24.64 9.78 -17.41
CA SER A 151 24.87 9.17 -18.73
C SER A 151 25.73 7.90 -18.65
N LEU A 152 26.71 7.86 -17.74
CA LEU A 152 27.58 6.71 -17.52
C LEU A 152 26.94 5.60 -16.66
N ARG A 153 25.74 5.83 -16.13
CA ARG A 153 25.08 4.83 -15.29
C ARG A 153 24.80 3.56 -16.10
N ARG A 154 25.12 2.41 -15.51
CA ARG A 154 24.63 1.13 -16.03
C ARG A 154 23.16 1.02 -15.67
N LYS A 155 22.27 1.20 -16.65
CA LYS A 155 20.84 0.94 -16.46
C LYS A 155 20.67 -0.50 -15.95
N MET A 156 19.83 -0.67 -14.93
CA MET A 156 19.60 -1.99 -14.35
C MET A 156 19.05 -2.94 -15.42
N PRO A 157 19.65 -4.13 -15.61
CA PRO A 157 19.08 -5.11 -16.52
C PRO A 157 17.74 -5.60 -15.95
N VAL A 158 16.68 -5.46 -16.75
CA VAL A 158 15.30 -5.87 -16.41
C VAL A 158 15.25 -7.33 -15.93
N ALA A 159 16.13 -8.20 -16.46
CA ALA A 159 16.20 -9.63 -16.13
C ALA A 159 16.61 -9.95 -14.67
N ILE A 160 17.39 -9.09 -13.99
CA ILE A 160 17.74 -9.32 -12.58
C ILE A 160 16.54 -9.04 -11.66
N VAL A 161 15.53 -8.30 -12.15
CA VAL A 161 14.34 -7.92 -11.37
C VAL A 161 13.30 -9.06 -11.32
N GLU A 162 13.37 -10.03 -12.24
CA GLU A 162 12.54 -11.24 -12.19
C GLU A 162 13.09 -12.28 -11.19
N SER A 163 14.42 -12.38 -11.07
CA SER A 163 15.10 -13.32 -10.16
C SER A 163 15.44 -12.73 -8.79
N GLY A 164 15.43 -11.40 -8.68
CA GLY A 164 15.25 -10.69 -7.42
C GLY A 164 13.83 -10.96 -6.94
N THR A 165 13.61 -12.15 -6.40
CA THR A 165 12.57 -12.35 -5.39
C THR A 165 12.63 -11.10 -4.53
N ILE A 166 11.57 -10.29 -4.57
CA ILE A 166 11.25 -9.50 -3.37
C ILE A 166 11.32 -10.58 -2.29
N PRO A 167 12.21 -10.50 -1.29
CA PRO A 167 11.90 -11.19 -0.07
C PRO A 167 10.61 -10.52 0.40
N ILE A 168 9.46 -11.03 -0.04
CA ILE A 168 8.20 -10.99 0.69
C ILE A 168 8.43 -11.86 1.93
N LYS A 169 9.41 -11.45 2.74
CA LYS A 169 9.64 -11.89 4.10
C LYS A 169 9.13 -10.74 4.95
N GLN A 170 7.88 -10.90 5.36
CA GLN A 170 7.12 -10.16 6.37
C GLN A 170 7.12 -8.62 6.22
N GLY A 171 6.03 -8.08 5.69
CA GLY A 171 5.63 -6.70 6.06
C GLY A 171 5.04 -5.82 4.96
N TYR A 172 4.94 -6.25 3.71
CA TYR A 172 4.14 -5.52 2.70
C TYR A 172 2.76 -6.14 2.62
N THR A 173 1.79 -5.48 3.27
CA THR A 173 0.38 -5.82 3.19
C THR A 173 -0.32 -4.67 2.48
N PRO A 174 -0.79 -4.84 1.23
CA PRO A 174 -1.73 -3.88 0.66
C PRO A 174 -2.93 -3.82 1.61
N HIS A 175 -3.18 -2.62 2.17
CA HIS A 175 -4.19 -2.28 3.17
C HIS A 175 -3.93 -2.87 4.57
N SER A 176 -3.22 -2.15 5.45
CA SER A 176 -3.40 -2.29 6.90
C SER A 176 -4.80 -1.79 7.22
N ARG A 177 -5.80 -2.65 7.02
CA ARG A 177 -7.17 -2.37 7.42
C ARG A 177 -7.17 -2.26 8.94
N HIS A 178 -7.62 -1.12 9.45
CA HIS A 178 -7.84 -0.95 10.87
C HIS A 178 -9.30 -1.26 11.20
N TYR A 179 -9.56 -1.88 12.36
CA TYR A 179 -10.91 -2.17 12.83
C TYR A 179 -11.09 -1.57 14.23
N LEU A 180 -11.99 -0.60 14.38
CA LEU A 180 -12.41 -0.12 15.70
C LEU A 180 -13.33 -1.16 16.33
N VAL A 181 -12.92 -1.71 17.47
CA VAL A 181 -13.71 -2.71 18.20
C VAL A 181 -14.85 -2.02 18.93
N ASN A 182 -16.08 -2.43 18.65
CA ASN A 182 -17.26 -1.91 19.32
C ASN A 182 -17.58 -2.73 20.59
N ALA A 183 -18.40 -2.17 21.47
CA ALA A 183 -18.93 -2.93 22.61
C ALA A 183 -19.71 -4.16 22.12
N GLY A 184 -19.36 -5.34 22.64
CA GLY A 184 -19.97 -6.61 22.25
C GLY A 184 -19.36 -7.31 21.04
N ASP A 185 -18.31 -6.75 20.41
CA ASP A 185 -17.55 -7.46 19.40
C ASP A 185 -16.67 -8.57 20.02
N SER A 186 -16.54 -9.68 19.30
CA SER A 186 -15.59 -10.74 19.61
C SER A 186 -14.57 -10.87 18.49
N LEU A 187 -13.38 -11.39 18.81
CA LEU A 187 -12.36 -11.60 17.80
C LEU A 187 -12.82 -12.54 16.70
N SER A 188 -13.60 -13.59 17.03
CA SER A 188 -14.14 -14.53 16.06
C SER A 188 -15.05 -13.84 15.05
N LYS A 189 -15.99 -13.03 15.52
CA LYS A 189 -16.94 -12.27 14.68
C LYS A 189 -16.22 -11.27 13.77
N ILE A 190 -15.15 -10.65 14.27
CA ILE A 190 -14.31 -9.76 13.46
C ILE A 190 -13.54 -10.58 12.42
N ALA A 191 -12.90 -11.66 12.83
CA ALA A 191 -12.07 -12.50 11.98
C ALA A 191 -12.85 -13.15 10.82
N GLU A 192 -14.12 -13.51 11.02
CA GLU A 192 -15.00 -14.05 9.98
C GLU A 192 -15.03 -13.19 8.72
N ARG A 193 -14.97 -11.86 8.86
CA ARG A 193 -14.97 -10.90 7.75
C ARG A 193 -13.74 -11.02 6.85
N TYR A 194 -12.68 -11.64 7.33
CA TYR A 194 -11.38 -11.75 6.66
C TYR A 194 -11.04 -13.18 6.26
N VAL A 195 -11.90 -14.15 6.59
CA VAL A 195 -11.78 -15.52 6.10
C VAL A 195 -11.94 -15.56 4.58
N ARG A 196 -11.14 -16.40 3.93
CA ARG A 196 -11.17 -16.66 2.49
C ARG A 196 -11.22 -18.16 2.25
N SER A 197 -11.57 -18.60 1.04
CA SER A 197 -11.70 -20.02 0.69
C SER A 197 -10.48 -20.88 1.07
N PHE A 198 -9.28 -20.31 1.07
CA PHE A 198 -8.04 -21.01 1.40
C PHE A 198 -7.56 -20.80 2.86
N LEU A 199 -8.13 -19.86 3.63
CA LEU A 199 -7.77 -19.56 5.02
C LEU A 199 -8.78 -20.16 6.01
N SER A 200 -8.33 -20.63 7.18
CA SER A 200 -9.24 -20.99 8.27
C SER A 200 -9.50 -19.80 9.20
N LEU A 201 -10.68 -19.80 9.83
CA LEU A 201 -11.03 -18.83 10.87
C LEU A 201 -9.96 -18.77 11.98
N ASP A 202 -9.46 -19.92 12.42
CA ASP A 202 -8.41 -20.00 13.44
C ASP A 202 -7.12 -19.31 13.02
N GLN A 203 -6.69 -19.46 11.76
CA GLN A 203 -5.50 -18.78 11.24
C GLN A 203 -5.67 -17.26 11.32
N VAL A 204 -6.84 -16.76 10.92
CA VAL A 204 -7.15 -15.33 10.95
C VAL A 204 -7.18 -14.81 12.40
N GLN A 205 -7.86 -15.51 13.31
CA GLN A 205 -7.94 -15.12 14.72
C GLN A 205 -6.56 -15.05 15.37
N VAL A 206 -5.72 -16.07 15.18
CA VAL A 206 -4.37 -16.12 15.75
C VAL A 206 -3.51 -14.99 15.20
N ALA A 207 -3.57 -14.74 13.89
CA ALA A 207 -2.79 -13.67 13.27
C ALA A 207 -3.21 -12.29 13.78
N ILE A 208 -4.52 -12.01 13.91
CA ILE A 208 -4.99 -10.73 14.47
C ILE A 208 -4.56 -10.60 15.93
N TYR A 209 -4.66 -11.68 16.72
CA TYR A 209 -4.21 -11.67 18.11
C TYR A 209 -2.72 -11.31 18.24
N GLN A 210 -1.86 -11.97 17.44
CA GLN A 210 -0.41 -11.74 17.48
C GLN A 210 -0.01 -10.35 16.98
N ALA A 211 -0.74 -9.79 16.01
CA ALA A 211 -0.52 -8.42 15.54
C ALA A 211 -0.98 -7.36 16.54
N ASN A 212 -1.85 -7.71 17.50
CA ASN A 212 -2.49 -6.77 18.42
C ASN A 212 -2.47 -7.25 19.88
N PRO A 213 -1.32 -7.59 20.48
CA PRO A 213 -1.26 -8.21 21.80
C PRO A 213 -1.87 -7.33 22.92
N MET A 214 -1.84 -5.99 22.75
CA MET A 214 -2.39 -5.04 23.71
C MET A 214 -3.92 -4.92 23.67
N ALA A 215 -4.55 -5.42 22.60
CA ALA A 215 -6.00 -5.37 22.41
C ALA A 215 -6.75 -6.44 23.22
N PHE A 216 -6.05 -7.29 23.97
CA PHE A 216 -6.63 -8.41 24.68
C PHE A 216 -6.31 -8.36 26.18
N TYR A 217 -7.32 -8.54 27.04
CA TYR A 217 -7.09 -8.72 28.47
C TYR A 217 -6.45 -10.08 28.76
N SER A 218 -5.59 -10.11 29.79
CA SER A 218 -4.93 -11.32 30.28
C SER A 218 -4.17 -12.12 29.21
N LYS A 219 -3.76 -11.48 28.12
CA LYS A 219 -3.11 -12.11 26.95
C LYS A 219 -3.91 -13.32 26.44
N ASN A 220 -5.24 -13.18 26.38
CA ASN A 220 -6.12 -14.23 25.86
C ASN A 220 -6.92 -13.75 24.65
N LEU A 221 -6.87 -14.52 23.57
CA LEU A 221 -7.56 -14.29 22.30
C LEU A 221 -9.08 -14.03 22.47
N ASN A 222 -9.71 -14.64 23.48
CA ASN A 222 -11.15 -14.50 23.73
C ASN A 222 -11.52 -13.21 24.48
N ASN A 223 -10.54 -12.48 25.02
CA ASN A 223 -10.77 -11.33 25.89
C ASN A 223 -10.49 -10.01 25.17
N LEU A 224 -11.15 -9.79 24.04
CA LEU A 224 -10.98 -8.58 23.24
C LEU A 224 -11.49 -7.33 23.97
N ARG A 225 -10.71 -6.25 23.96
CA ARG A 225 -11.07 -4.97 24.57
C ARG A 225 -11.95 -4.13 23.61
N PRO A 226 -13.09 -3.57 24.06
CA PRO A 226 -13.83 -2.60 23.25
C PRO A 226 -13.09 -1.26 23.18
N GLY A 227 -13.33 -0.49 22.12
CA GLY A 227 -12.76 0.84 21.88
C GLY A 227 -11.33 0.85 21.34
N VAL A 228 -10.67 -0.31 21.23
CA VAL A 228 -9.32 -0.41 20.66
C VAL A 228 -9.37 -0.51 19.14
N THR A 229 -8.35 0.02 18.47
CA THR A 229 -8.18 -0.15 17.03
C THR A 229 -7.27 -1.33 16.75
N LEU A 230 -7.80 -2.36 16.09
CA LEU A 230 -7.04 -3.52 15.64
C LEU A 230 -6.38 -3.25 14.29
N SER A 231 -5.11 -3.59 14.17
CA SER A 231 -4.42 -3.72 12.88
C SER A 231 -4.71 -5.10 12.29
N ILE A 232 -5.36 -5.15 11.14
CA ILE A 232 -5.68 -6.42 10.47
C ILE A 232 -4.50 -6.85 9.58
N PRO A 233 -3.88 -8.01 9.85
CA PRO A 233 -2.74 -8.51 9.08
C PRO A 233 -3.14 -8.93 7.66
N SER A 234 -2.19 -8.93 6.72
CA SER A 234 -2.46 -9.49 5.38
C SER A 234 -2.68 -10.99 5.44
N VAL A 235 -3.28 -11.47 4.36
CA VAL A 235 -3.31 -12.89 3.98
C VAL A 235 -1.93 -13.56 4.12
N ALA A 236 -0.86 -12.95 3.61
CA ALA A 236 0.49 -13.53 3.67
C ALA A 236 1.04 -13.67 5.10
N VAL A 237 0.61 -12.82 6.04
CA VAL A 237 0.95 -12.97 7.46
C VAL A 237 0.09 -14.06 8.09
N ILE A 238 -1.20 -14.11 7.75
CA ILE A 238 -2.14 -15.14 8.23
C ILE A 238 -1.68 -16.55 7.82
N GLU A 239 -1.16 -16.71 6.59
CA GLU A 239 -0.69 -17.98 6.04
C GLU A 239 0.57 -18.55 6.71
N GLN A 240 1.33 -17.73 7.45
CA GLN A 240 2.51 -18.21 8.18
C GLN A 240 2.15 -19.18 9.31
N HIS A 241 0.91 -19.13 9.79
CA HIS A 241 0.38 -20.14 10.69
C HIS A 241 -0.27 -21.23 9.87
N THR A 242 0.16 -22.47 10.02
CA THR A 242 -0.58 -23.57 9.41
C THR A 242 -1.97 -23.72 10.07
N LYS A 243 -2.95 -24.23 9.34
CA LYS A 243 -4.31 -24.49 9.87
C LYS A 243 -4.30 -25.31 11.16
N GLY A 244 -3.45 -26.34 11.23
CA GLY A 244 -3.31 -27.19 12.41
C GLY A 244 -2.70 -26.47 13.61
N GLN A 245 -1.66 -25.66 13.40
CA GLN A 245 -1.06 -24.85 14.46
C GLN A 245 -2.04 -23.82 15.01
N ALA A 246 -2.72 -23.08 14.12
CA ALA A 246 -3.68 -22.06 14.52
C ALA A 246 -4.83 -22.66 15.35
N LYS A 247 -5.38 -23.79 14.90
CA LYS A 247 -6.43 -24.53 15.62
C LYS A 247 -5.99 -24.94 17.02
N LYS A 248 -4.74 -25.40 17.17
CA LYS A 248 -4.18 -25.77 18.48
C LYS A 248 -4.12 -24.56 19.41
N ILE A 249 -3.63 -23.42 18.91
CA ILE A 249 -3.52 -22.16 19.65
C ILE A 249 -4.91 -21.68 20.11
N VAL A 250 -5.89 -21.60 19.20
CA VAL A 250 -7.26 -21.17 19.54
C VAL A 250 -7.87 -22.08 20.61
N LYS A 251 -7.72 -23.40 20.45
CA LYS A 251 -8.22 -24.38 21.43
C LYS A 251 -7.61 -24.18 22.83
N GLU A 252 -6.31 -23.90 22.90
CA GLU A 252 -5.60 -23.64 24.15
C GLU A 252 -6.09 -22.35 24.82
N HIS A 253 -6.18 -21.26 24.07
CA HIS A 253 -6.74 -20.00 24.59
C HIS A 253 -8.17 -20.16 25.11
N PHE A 254 -9.01 -20.93 24.41
CA PHE A 254 -10.38 -21.23 24.83
C PHE A 254 -10.42 -22.07 26.12
N ALA A 255 -9.54 -23.06 26.27
CA ALA A 255 -9.44 -23.85 27.49
C ALA A 255 -9.06 -22.98 28.69
N LEU A 256 -8.06 -22.10 28.52
CA LEU A 256 -7.65 -21.14 29.56
C LEU A 256 -8.79 -20.19 29.95
N TRP A 257 -9.53 -19.68 28.96
CA TRP A 257 -10.67 -18.80 29.18
C TRP A 257 -11.79 -19.49 29.96
N ARG A 258 -12.14 -20.73 29.61
CA ARG A 258 -13.15 -21.52 30.34
C ARG A 258 -12.74 -21.76 31.79
N ASN A 259 -11.47 -22.06 32.04
CA ASN A 259 -10.99 -22.32 33.39
C ASN A 259 -11.03 -21.04 34.24
N ALA A 260 -10.56 -19.91 33.70
CA ALA A 260 -10.58 -18.62 34.39
C ALA A 260 -12.00 -18.18 34.79
N ASN A 261 -13.00 -18.42 33.93
CA ASN A 261 -14.38 -18.06 34.23
C ASN A 261 -15.05 -18.98 35.26
N LYS A 262 -14.57 -20.22 35.42
CA LYS A 262 -15.04 -21.12 36.49
C LYS A 262 -14.53 -20.68 37.85
N THR A 263 -13.28 -20.23 37.94
CA THR A 263 -12.67 -19.78 39.21
C THR A 263 -13.30 -18.51 39.76
N ASN A 264 -13.92 -17.68 38.91
CA ASN A 264 -14.63 -16.46 39.33
C ASN A 264 -16.10 -16.69 39.75
N GLN A 265 -16.59 -17.94 39.70
CA GLN A 265 -17.96 -18.32 40.05
C GLN A 265 -18.05 -19.23 41.29
N GLY A 266 -16.92 -19.53 41.94
CA GLY A 266 -16.85 -20.24 43.23
C GLY A 266 -16.27 -19.34 44.29
#